data_AF-A0AAF3EAW4-F1
#
_entry.id   AF-A0AAF3EAW4-F1
#
_cell.length_a   1.000
_cell.length_b   1.000
_cell.length_c   1.000
_cell.angle_alpha   90.00
_cell.angle_beta   90.00
_cell.angle_gamma   90.00
#
_symmetry.space_group_name_H-M   'P 1'
#
loop_
_entity.id
_entity.type
_entity.pdbx_description
1 polymer ?
#
loop_
_entity_poly.entity_id
_entity_poly.type
_entity_poly.pdbx_seq_one_letter_code
_entity_poly.pdbx_strand_id
1 'polypeptide(L)'
;MALGDDDLMSISFQTCALVIAGLPFTGFLLCLFLALFLHFEETTQTHCGVDNWLPSVSAAVSSVPPEIYIWRIFIAVHGGPRLVLAFIYRNLLLTSPLRPLTHVKIFRYLCHFGCGIHIAENLFLIGLTCISSRENHEAHKISFFGFVLTSFFYMFVATWLFSYSGRRRTTSLGETSYEYKVLASVAALISIFVAMSVRHSSTEFWLLPRDYPEFLIARFNDMPIEITEIKQGDADDILRLIKGLAVYEKMPDAVELTVSQLKIDIETKAVLGYIARAEENHEMVGMLLFYLPYSTWQGQYVHMEDLYVDPKYRQLGIGKKLWAKLAEYAANRNIKRLQWNVLDWNQPAISFYEKLPCRCLTKEEGWLLYRMGPDDIKILAKHAD
;
A
#
# COMPACT_ATOMS: atom_id res chain seq x y z
N MET A 1 55.44 -9.14 -39.99
CA MET A 1 55.16 -7.98 -39.13
C MET A 1 53.66 -7.98 -38.87
N ALA A 2 53.22 -8.77 -37.88
CA ALA A 2 51.82 -8.84 -37.48
C ALA A 2 51.63 -7.83 -36.36
N LEU A 3 50.83 -6.80 -36.60
CA LEU A 3 50.40 -5.83 -35.59
C LEU A 3 49.66 -6.60 -34.50
N GLY A 4 50.18 -6.53 -33.27
CA GLY A 4 49.50 -7.06 -32.09
C GLY A 4 48.31 -6.17 -31.78
N ASP A 5 47.12 -6.76 -31.76
CA ASP A 5 45.97 -6.18 -31.07
C ASP A 5 46.26 -6.28 -29.57
N ASP A 6 46.97 -5.30 -29.03
CA ASP A 6 47.10 -5.13 -27.59
C ASP A 6 45.72 -4.71 -27.07
N ASP A 7 44.95 -5.69 -26.56
CA ASP A 7 43.68 -5.45 -25.88
C ASP A 7 43.88 -4.40 -24.79
N LEU A 8 43.36 -3.18 -25.00
CA LEU A 8 43.48 -2.04 -24.09
C LEU A 8 42.95 -2.35 -22.68
N MET A 9 42.02 -3.29 -22.55
CA MET A 9 41.49 -3.77 -21.27
C MET A 9 40.80 -5.14 -21.46
N SER A 10 41.24 -6.17 -20.72
CA SER A 10 40.53 -7.44 -20.62
C SER A 10 39.89 -7.59 -19.24
N ILE A 11 38.59 -7.83 -19.19
CA ILE A 11 37.84 -8.07 -17.95
C ILE A 11 37.33 -9.50 -17.97
N SER A 12 37.59 -10.25 -16.90
CA SER A 12 37.09 -11.62 -16.81
C SER A 12 35.55 -11.62 -16.77
N PHE A 13 34.93 -12.62 -17.42
CA PHE A 13 33.48 -12.79 -17.37
C PHE A 13 32.94 -12.90 -15.94
N GLN A 14 33.71 -13.54 -15.05
CA GLN A 14 33.36 -13.68 -13.63
C GLN A 14 33.29 -12.32 -12.94
N THR A 15 34.30 -11.47 -13.13
CA THR A 15 34.34 -10.11 -12.59
C THR A 15 33.17 -9.30 -13.12
N CYS A 16 32.93 -9.34 -14.44
CA CYS A 16 31.81 -8.65 -15.07
C CYS A 16 30.45 -9.11 -14.49
N ALA A 17 30.26 -10.43 -14.33
CA ALA A 17 29.03 -10.99 -13.76
C ALA A 17 28.82 -10.58 -12.30
N LEU A 18 29.86 -10.58 -11.47
CA LEU A 18 29.79 -10.16 -10.07
C LEU A 18 29.46 -8.67 -9.94
N VAL A 19 30.11 -7.81 -10.74
CA VAL A 19 29.84 -6.37 -10.76
C VAL A 19 28.38 -6.11 -11.15
N ILE A 20 27.93 -6.69 -12.27
CA ILE A 20 26.56 -6.50 -12.76
C ILE A 20 25.54 -7.02 -11.75
N ALA A 21 25.77 -8.19 -11.15
CA ALA A 21 24.87 -8.76 -10.14
C ALA A 21 24.84 -7.94 -8.83
N GLY A 22 25.93 -7.25 -8.49
CA GLY A 22 26.03 -6.39 -7.32
C GLY A 22 25.33 -5.04 -7.47
N LEU A 23 25.13 -4.55 -8.70
CA LEU A 23 24.57 -3.21 -8.95
C LEU A 23 23.24 -2.94 -8.20
N PRO A 24 22.20 -3.80 -8.25
CA PRO A 24 20.96 -3.52 -7.54
C PRO A 24 21.17 -3.37 -6.03
N PHE A 25 22.04 -4.20 -5.43
CA PHE A 25 22.31 -4.12 -4.00
C PHE A 25 23.08 -2.83 -3.65
N THR A 26 24.12 -2.50 -4.42
CA THR A 26 24.88 -1.25 -4.24
C THR A 26 23.99 -0.02 -4.44
N GLY A 27 23.18 -0.01 -5.49
CA GLY A 27 22.23 1.07 -5.79
C GLY A 27 21.20 1.24 -4.68
N PHE A 28 20.66 0.14 -4.14
CA PHE A 28 19.73 0.18 -3.03
C PHE A 28 20.35 0.76 -1.76
N LEU A 29 21.56 0.31 -1.38
CA LEU A 29 22.25 0.84 -0.20
C LEU A 29 22.57 2.33 -0.34
N LEU A 30 22.97 2.77 -1.54
CA LEU A 30 23.22 4.18 -1.82
C LEU A 30 21.94 5.01 -1.74
N CYS A 31 20.84 4.53 -2.33
CA CYS A 31 19.54 5.20 -2.24
C CYS A 31 19.03 5.24 -0.80
N LEU A 32 19.15 4.14 -0.05
CA LEU A 32 18.76 4.08 1.35
C LEU A 32 19.58 5.06 2.21
N PHE A 33 20.89 5.12 1.98
CA PHE A 33 21.76 6.08 2.66
C PHE A 33 21.32 7.52 2.34
N LEU A 34 21.17 7.88 1.07
CA LEU A 34 20.74 9.23 0.68
C LEU A 34 19.35 9.58 1.20
N ALA A 35 18.40 8.64 1.15
CA ALA A 35 17.07 8.79 1.70
C ALA A 35 17.12 9.10 3.20
N LEU A 36 17.94 8.37 3.96
CA LEU A 36 18.09 8.59 5.40
C LEU A 36 18.84 9.88 5.77
N PHE A 37 19.76 10.35 4.91
CA PHE A 37 20.59 11.54 5.20
C PHE A 37 20.01 12.85 4.66
N LEU A 38 19.38 12.83 3.49
CA LEU A 38 18.90 14.02 2.79
C LEU A 38 17.38 14.17 2.87
N HIS A 39 16.65 13.05 2.88
CA HIS A 39 15.19 13.03 2.75
C HIS A 39 14.54 12.16 3.83
N PHE A 40 15.07 12.21 5.07
CA PHE A 40 14.62 11.32 6.15
C PHE A 40 13.12 11.45 6.35
N GLU A 41 12.64 12.66 6.66
CA GLU A 41 11.23 12.92 6.89
C GLU A 41 10.36 12.53 5.70
N GLU A 42 10.74 12.85 4.46
CA GLU A 42 9.90 12.54 3.29
C GLU A 42 9.85 11.03 2.96
N THR A 43 10.94 10.29 3.22
CA THR A 43 11.04 8.87 2.87
C THR A 43 10.61 7.93 3.99
N THR A 44 10.71 8.37 5.25
CA THR A 44 10.20 7.66 6.41
C THR A 44 8.79 8.09 6.81
N GLN A 45 8.31 9.25 6.34
CA GLN A 45 6.92 9.63 6.50
C GLN A 45 6.03 8.57 5.88
N THR A 46 5.27 7.94 6.75
CA THR A 46 4.06 7.26 6.34
C THR A 46 2.96 8.30 6.25
N HIS A 47 2.02 8.14 5.33
CA HIS A 47 0.80 8.95 5.27
C HIS A 47 -0.01 8.93 6.59
N CYS A 48 0.36 8.07 7.55
CA CYS A 48 -0.22 7.92 8.86
C CYS A 48 0.50 8.73 9.97
N GLY A 49 1.68 9.32 9.70
CA GLY A 49 2.47 10.03 10.72
C GLY A 49 3.11 9.11 11.77
N VAL A 50 3.34 7.83 11.43
CA VAL A 50 4.13 6.91 12.25
C VAL A 50 5.60 7.12 11.92
N ASP A 51 6.41 7.40 12.93
CA ASP A 51 7.86 7.47 12.81
C ASP A 51 8.40 6.09 12.42
N ASN A 52 8.70 5.92 11.14
CA ASN A 52 9.47 4.78 10.69
C ASN A 52 10.95 5.11 10.82
N TRP A 53 11.69 4.20 11.44
CA TRP A 53 13.13 4.34 11.54
C TRP A 53 13.84 4.07 10.21
N LEU A 54 13.14 3.41 9.27
CA LEU A 54 13.64 3.11 7.93
C LEU A 54 12.54 3.35 6.87
N PRO A 55 12.89 3.92 5.71
CA PRO A 55 11.96 4.07 4.60
C PRO A 55 11.57 2.71 4.03
N SER A 56 10.38 2.61 3.44
CA SER A 56 10.05 1.44 2.62
C SER A 56 10.97 1.35 1.40
N VAL A 57 11.14 0.15 0.82
CA VAL A 57 12.02 -0.04 -0.34
C VAL A 57 11.62 0.88 -1.49
N SER A 58 10.33 0.95 -1.83
CA SER A 58 9.83 1.85 -2.87
C SER A 58 10.03 3.31 -2.50
N ALA A 59 9.83 3.67 -1.22
CA ALA A 59 10.06 5.04 -0.76
C ALA A 59 11.53 5.48 -0.96
N ALA A 60 12.47 4.60 -0.62
CA ALA A 60 13.90 4.86 -0.74
C ALA A 60 14.38 4.99 -2.20
N VAL A 61 13.79 4.23 -3.13
CA VAL A 61 14.32 4.14 -4.51
C VAL A 61 13.48 4.87 -5.57
N SER A 62 12.27 5.34 -5.24
CA SER A 62 11.32 5.86 -6.25
C SER A 62 10.54 7.13 -5.86
N SER A 63 10.88 7.77 -4.73
CA SER A 63 10.13 8.96 -4.25
C SER A 63 10.73 10.28 -4.68
N VAL A 64 12.05 10.43 -4.53
CA VAL A 64 12.75 11.73 -4.54
C VAL A 64 14.06 11.67 -5.35
N PRO A 65 14.47 12.77 -6.00
CA PRO A 65 15.81 12.94 -6.54
C PRO A 65 16.86 13.26 -5.46
N PRO A 66 18.11 12.78 -5.58
CA PRO A 66 18.69 12.06 -6.73
C PRO A 66 18.49 10.53 -6.72
N GLU A 67 17.93 9.95 -5.66
CA GLU A 67 17.80 8.50 -5.42
C GLU A 67 17.10 7.80 -6.58
N ILE A 68 16.01 8.37 -7.09
CA ILE A 68 15.27 7.83 -8.23
C ILE A 68 16.15 7.67 -9.49
N TYR A 69 17.05 8.62 -9.75
CA TYR A 69 17.94 8.56 -10.91
C TYR A 69 19.07 7.56 -10.70
N ILE A 70 19.62 7.49 -9.49
CA ILE A 70 20.63 6.51 -9.10
C ILE A 70 20.06 5.10 -9.29
N TRP A 71 18.88 4.83 -8.71
CA TRP A 71 18.23 3.52 -8.85
C TRP A 71 17.97 3.16 -10.31
N ARG A 72 17.41 4.09 -11.10
CA ARG A 72 17.14 3.88 -12.53
C ARG A 72 18.40 3.56 -13.32
N ILE A 73 19.50 4.26 -13.09
CA ILE A 73 20.78 4.01 -13.77
C ILE A 73 21.31 2.61 -13.41
N PHE A 74 21.34 2.27 -12.13
CA PHE A 74 21.86 0.99 -11.68
C PHE A 74 21.04 -0.18 -12.22
N ILE A 75 19.71 -0.09 -12.20
CA ILE A 75 18.84 -1.12 -12.77
C ILE A 75 18.93 -1.16 -14.30
N ALA A 76 19.07 -0.03 -14.99
CA ALA A 76 19.25 -0.02 -16.44
C ALA A 76 20.55 -0.74 -16.86
N VAL A 77 21.66 -0.44 -16.19
CA VAL A 77 22.97 -1.07 -16.43
C VAL A 77 22.95 -2.56 -16.04
N HIS A 78 22.16 -2.93 -15.02
CA HIS A 78 21.96 -4.32 -14.62
C HIS A 78 21.06 -5.11 -15.61
N GLY A 79 19.97 -4.51 -16.07
CA GLY A 79 18.92 -5.17 -16.84
C GLY A 79 19.36 -5.55 -18.26
N GLY A 80 20.13 -4.68 -18.93
CA GLY A 80 20.60 -4.92 -20.30
C GLY A 80 21.38 -6.24 -20.44
N PRO A 81 22.48 -6.45 -19.69
CA PRO A 81 23.24 -7.70 -19.71
C PRO A 81 22.42 -8.93 -19.31
N ARG A 82 21.44 -8.79 -18.41
CA ARG A 82 20.58 -9.90 -17.99
C ARG A 82 19.62 -10.38 -19.06
N LEU A 83 19.12 -9.46 -19.90
CA LEU A 83 18.36 -9.84 -21.09
C LEU A 83 19.22 -10.70 -22.02
N VAL A 84 20.47 -10.33 -22.25
CA VAL A 84 21.41 -11.12 -23.05
C VAL A 84 21.69 -12.48 -22.39
N LEU A 85 21.88 -12.53 -21.07
CA LEU A 85 22.11 -13.76 -20.33
C LEU A 85 20.96 -14.76 -20.47
N ALA A 86 19.69 -14.30 -20.58
CA ALA A 86 18.56 -15.20 -20.85
C ALA A 86 18.78 -16.03 -22.12
N PHE A 87 19.23 -15.39 -23.20
CA PHE A 87 19.53 -16.06 -24.46
C PHE A 87 20.77 -16.95 -24.36
N ILE A 88 21.84 -16.47 -23.69
CA ILE A 88 23.08 -17.24 -23.50
C ILE A 88 22.80 -18.53 -22.74
N TYR A 89 22.09 -18.47 -21.61
CA TYR A 89 21.76 -19.67 -20.82
C TYR A 89 20.91 -20.65 -21.62
N ARG A 90 19.89 -20.17 -22.34
CA ARG A 90 19.09 -21.04 -23.22
C ARG A 90 19.96 -21.75 -24.26
N ASN A 91 20.81 -21.01 -24.96
CA ASN A 91 21.67 -21.58 -25.99
C ASN A 91 22.65 -22.58 -25.37
N LEU A 92 23.29 -22.22 -24.25
CA LEU A 92 24.16 -23.11 -23.47
C LEU A 92 23.46 -24.41 -23.08
N LEU A 93 22.20 -24.36 -22.63
CA LEU A 93 21.42 -25.57 -22.28
C LEU A 93 21.17 -26.46 -23.52
N LEU A 94 20.86 -25.87 -24.67
CA LEU A 94 20.48 -26.59 -25.90
C LEU A 94 21.67 -27.16 -26.70
N THR A 95 22.80 -26.45 -26.70
CA THR A 95 24.00 -26.83 -27.47
C THR A 95 24.98 -27.68 -26.67
N SER A 96 24.86 -27.69 -25.34
CA SER A 96 25.79 -28.43 -24.48
C SER A 96 25.74 -29.94 -24.74
N PRO A 97 26.89 -30.63 -24.70
CA PRO A 97 26.96 -32.08 -24.76
C PRO A 97 26.29 -32.76 -23.54
N LEU A 98 26.09 -32.02 -22.44
CA LEU A 98 25.45 -32.51 -21.22
C LEU A 98 23.91 -32.56 -21.29
N ARG A 99 23.31 -32.19 -22.43
CA ARG A 99 21.86 -32.23 -22.59
C ARG A 99 21.32 -33.67 -22.40
N PRO A 100 20.11 -33.82 -21.86
CA PRO A 100 19.52 -35.14 -21.64
C PRO A 100 19.29 -35.87 -22.97
N LEU A 101 19.56 -37.18 -22.97
CA LEU A 101 19.34 -38.05 -24.14
C LEU A 101 17.89 -38.52 -24.25
N THR A 102 17.16 -38.55 -23.15
CA THR A 102 15.72 -38.85 -23.08
C THR A 102 14.91 -37.56 -22.96
N HIS A 103 13.64 -37.58 -23.40
CA HIS A 103 12.71 -36.44 -23.31
C HIS A 103 13.22 -35.11 -23.91
N VAL A 104 14.03 -35.18 -24.97
CA VAL A 104 14.68 -34.01 -25.61
C VAL A 104 13.68 -32.90 -26.00
N LYS A 105 12.47 -33.26 -26.48
CA LYS A 105 11.43 -32.29 -26.84
C LYS A 105 10.98 -31.47 -25.63
N ILE A 106 10.67 -32.14 -24.52
CA ILE A 106 10.22 -31.48 -23.28
C ILE A 106 11.34 -30.59 -22.73
N PHE A 107 12.58 -31.10 -22.70
CA PHE A 107 13.73 -30.31 -22.28
C PHE A 107 13.91 -29.04 -23.11
N ARG A 108 13.78 -29.14 -24.45
CA ARG A 108 13.87 -28.00 -25.36
C ARG A 108 12.77 -26.98 -25.07
N TYR A 109 11.52 -27.41 -24.92
CA TYR A 109 10.41 -26.52 -24.56
C TYR A 109 10.67 -25.80 -23.24
N LEU A 110 11.12 -26.52 -22.21
CA LEU A 110 11.45 -25.92 -20.91
C LEU A 110 12.62 -24.93 -20.98
N CYS A 111 13.61 -25.15 -21.86
CA CYS A 111 14.67 -24.16 -22.10
C CYS A 111 14.12 -22.87 -22.72
N HIS A 112 13.23 -22.97 -23.71
CA HIS A 112 12.58 -21.80 -24.31
C HIS A 112 11.65 -21.09 -23.32
N PHE A 113 10.87 -21.85 -22.56
CA PHE A 113 9.99 -21.34 -21.53
C PHE A 113 10.76 -20.62 -20.43
N GLY A 114 11.83 -21.22 -19.90
CA GLY A 114 12.71 -20.60 -18.92
C GLY A 114 13.37 -19.31 -19.45
N CYS A 115 13.76 -19.28 -20.73
CA CYS A 115 14.23 -18.05 -21.39
C CYS A 115 13.15 -16.96 -21.43
N GLY A 116 11.91 -17.32 -21.78
CA GLY A 116 10.78 -16.41 -21.82
C GLY A 116 10.44 -15.82 -20.45
N ILE A 117 10.40 -16.66 -19.41
CA ILE A 117 10.18 -16.18 -18.04
C ILE A 117 11.31 -15.25 -17.60
N HIS A 118 12.57 -15.59 -17.89
CA HIS A 118 13.70 -14.72 -17.51
C HIS A 118 13.63 -13.35 -18.21
N ILE A 119 13.20 -13.30 -19.48
CA ILE A 119 12.97 -12.03 -20.17
C ILE A 119 11.83 -11.26 -19.50
N ALA A 120 10.70 -11.92 -19.21
CA ALA A 120 9.56 -11.29 -18.54
C ALA A 120 9.94 -10.74 -17.16
N GLU A 121 10.71 -11.50 -16.38
CA GLU A 121 11.25 -11.07 -15.08
C GLU A 121 12.05 -9.77 -15.21
N ASN A 122 12.99 -9.70 -16.16
CA ASN A 122 13.78 -8.49 -16.38
C ASN A 122 12.94 -7.31 -16.85
N LEU A 123 11.95 -7.53 -17.74
CA LEU A 123 11.04 -6.48 -18.20
C LEU A 123 10.18 -5.93 -17.05
N PHE A 124 9.67 -6.80 -16.17
CA PHE A 124 8.93 -6.37 -14.98
C PHE A 124 9.82 -5.63 -13.98
N LEU A 125 11.09 -6.04 -13.80
CA LEU A 125 12.04 -5.30 -12.96
C LEU A 125 12.34 -3.89 -13.51
N ILE A 126 12.51 -3.77 -14.83
CA ILE A 126 12.68 -2.49 -15.51
C ILE A 126 11.41 -1.65 -15.36
N GLY A 127 10.23 -2.23 -15.62
CA GLY A 127 8.94 -1.55 -15.47
C GLY A 127 8.71 -1.03 -14.04
N LEU A 128 9.00 -1.86 -13.03
CA LEU A 128 8.93 -1.50 -11.62
C LEU A 128 9.83 -0.31 -11.24
N THR A 129 10.94 -0.15 -11.96
CA THR A 129 11.93 0.90 -11.73
C THR A 129 11.63 2.18 -12.52
N CYS A 130 11.12 2.03 -13.74
CA CYS A 130 10.76 3.16 -14.59
C CYS A 130 9.49 3.85 -14.12
N ILE A 131 8.50 3.10 -13.64
CA ILE A 131 7.19 3.61 -13.24
C ILE A 131 7.15 3.73 -11.71
N SER A 132 7.14 4.95 -11.18
CA SER A 132 6.99 5.18 -9.74
C SER A 132 5.57 4.88 -9.29
N SER A 133 5.42 4.42 -8.04
CA SER A 133 4.11 4.23 -7.40
C SER A 133 3.33 5.54 -7.26
N ARG A 134 4.03 6.69 -7.23
CA ARG A 134 3.44 8.04 -7.24
C ARG A 134 2.89 8.43 -8.63
N GLU A 135 3.51 7.95 -9.71
CA GLU A 135 3.14 8.29 -11.10
C GLU A 135 1.97 7.43 -11.59
N ASN A 136 2.05 6.11 -11.39
CA ASN A 136 1.00 5.18 -11.79
C ASN A 136 0.98 3.96 -10.88
N HIS A 137 0.13 4.03 -9.85
CA HIS A 137 0.03 2.98 -8.84
C HIS A 137 -0.32 1.61 -9.43
N GLU A 138 -1.28 1.54 -10.36
CA GLU A 138 -1.72 0.28 -10.95
C GLU A 138 -0.62 -0.39 -11.78
N ALA A 139 0.06 0.38 -12.65
CA ALA A 139 1.15 -0.17 -13.45
C ALA A 139 2.35 -0.59 -12.59
N HIS A 140 2.67 0.16 -11.54
CA HIS A 140 3.71 -0.20 -10.57
C HIS A 140 3.36 -1.50 -9.83
N LYS A 141 2.11 -1.64 -9.38
CA LYS A 141 1.58 -2.84 -8.72
C LYS A 141 1.64 -4.06 -9.63
N ILE A 142 1.20 -3.94 -10.88
CA ILE A 142 1.28 -5.01 -11.89
C ILE A 142 2.74 -5.42 -12.11
N SER A 143 3.65 -4.46 -12.23
CA SER A 143 5.08 -4.73 -12.44
C SER A 143 5.70 -5.44 -11.24
N PHE A 144 5.34 -5.06 -10.01
CA PHE A 144 5.80 -5.72 -8.79
C PHE A 144 5.34 -7.18 -8.72
N PHE A 145 4.04 -7.44 -8.89
CA PHE A 145 3.52 -8.81 -8.87
C PHE A 145 4.08 -9.65 -10.01
N GLY A 146 4.18 -9.07 -11.22
CA GLY A 146 4.79 -9.71 -12.37
C GLY A 146 6.24 -10.12 -12.09
N PHE A 147 7.05 -9.23 -11.52
CA PHE A 147 8.43 -9.50 -11.15
C PHE A 147 8.56 -10.64 -10.13
N VAL A 148 7.79 -10.60 -9.04
CA VAL A 148 7.83 -11.64 -8.00
C VAL A 148 7.43 -13.00 -8.57
N LEU A 149 6.33 -13.05 -9.32
CA LEU A 149 5.79 -14.29 -9.89
C LEU A 149 6.78 -14.92 -10.89
N THR A 150 7.26 -14.12 -11.85
CA THR A 150 8.20 -14.58 -12.87
C THR A 150 9.55 -14.96 -12.28
N SER A 151 10.06 -14.22 -11.29
CA SER A 151 11.30 -14.57 -10.57
C SER A 151 11.19 -15.94 -9.91
N PHE A 152 10.10 -16.18 -9.18
CA PHE A 152 9.88 -17.44 -8.47
C PHE A 152 9.82 -18.63 -9.43
N PHE A 153 9.02 -18.52 -10.50
CA PHE A 153 8.94 -19.58 -11.51
C PHE A 153 10.26 -19.79 -12.24
N TYR A 154 10.98 -18.70 -12.58
CA TYR A 154 12.28 -18.80 -13.23
C TYR A 154 13.30 -19.53 -12.36
N MET A 155 13.38 -19.21 -11.06
CA MET A 155 14.28 -19.87 -10.12
C MET A 155 14.03 -21.38 -10.06
N PHE A 156 12.76 -21.80 -10.01
CA PHE A 156 12.40 -23.21 -10.02
C PHE A 156 12.80 -23.90 -11.34
N VAL A 157 12.41 -23.32 -12.48
CA VAL A 157 12.70 -23.86 -13.81
C VAL A 157 14.21 -23.93 -14.07
N ALA A 158 14.95 -22.89 -13.72
CA ALA A 158 16.41 -22.83 -13.89
C ALA A 158 17.13 -23.86 -13.01
N THR A 159 16.72 -24.03 -11.75
CA THR A 159 17.28 -25.03 -10.84
C THR A 159 16.99 -26.45 -11.33
N TRP A 160 15.77 -26.70 -11.79
CA TRP A 160 15.39 -27.98 -12.36
C TRP A 160 16.18 -28.29 -13.64
N LEU A 161 16.24 -27.36 -14.59
CA LEU A 161 17.00 -27.52 -15.85
C LEU A 161 18.49 -27.77 -15.59
N PHE A 162 19.06 -27.07 -14.60
CA PHE A 162 20.46 -27.25 -14.21
C PHE A 162 20.72 -28.68 -13.69
N SER A 163 19.86 -29.19 -12.80
CA SER A 163 19.96 -30.56 -12.28
C SER A 163 19.72 -31.61 -13.37
N TYR A 164 18.66 -31.43 -14.16
CA TYR A 164 18.22 -32.38 -15.17
C TYR A 164 19.23 -32.51 -16.32
N SER A 165 19.92 -31.43 -16.67
CA SER A 165 21.00 -31.43 -17.66
C SER A 165 22.32 -32.05 -17.16
N GLY A 166 22.33 -32.74 -16.00
CA GLY A 166 23.51 -33.43 -15.47
C GLY A 166 24.64 -32.52 -14.98
N ARG A 167 24.57 -31.19 -15.21
CA ARG A 167 25.60 -30.21 -14.86
C ARG A 167 26.00 -30.26 -13.38
N ARG A 168 25.03 -30.51 -12.49
CA ARG A 168 25.27 -30.73 -11.06
C ARG A 168 26.38 -31.74 -10.80
N ARG A 169 26.42 -32.86 -11.54
CA ARG A 169 27.29 -34.01 -11.25
C ARG A 169 28.64 -33.96 -11.96
N THR A 170 28.90 -32.90 -12.74
CA THR A 170 30.11 -32.83 -13.59
C THR A 170 31.34 -32.30 -12.88
N THR A 171 31.16 -31.40 -11.91
CA THR A 171 32.24 -30.72 -11.19
C THR A 171 31.77 -30.40 -9.76
N SER A 172 32.71 -30.27 -8.82
CA SER A 172 32.41 -29.78 -7.46
C SER A 172 31.74 -28.41 -7.49
N LEU A 173 32.19 -27.51 -8.37
CA LEU A 173 31.57 -26.20 -8.59
C LEU A 173 30.10 -26.33 -9.06
N GLY A 174 29.79 -27.33 -9.88
CA GLY A 174 28.44 -27.61 -10.34
C GLY A 174 27.52 -28.06 -9.20
N GLU A 175 28.03 -28.86 -8.28
CA GLU A 175 27.29 -29.28 -7.08
C GLU A 175 27.03 -28.09 -6.15
N THR A 176 28.07 -27.33 -5.80
CA THR A 176 27.94 -26.11 -5.00
C THR A 176 26.99 -25.10 -5.65
N SER A 177 27.06 -24.91 -6.97
CA SER A 177 26.12 -24.03 -7.68
C SER A 177 24.68 -24.52 -7.59
N TYR A 178 24.45 -25.83 -7.57
CA TYR A 178 23.10 -26.38 -7.43
C TYR A 178 22.55 -26.17 -6.01
N GLU A 179 23.39 -26.37 -4.98
CA GLU A 179 23.02 -26.12 -3.58
C GLU A 179 22.60 -24.66 -3.36
N TYR A 180 23.37 -23.69 -3.86
CA TYR A 180 23.01 -22.28 -3.78
C TYR A 180 21.70 -21.95 -4.50
N LYS A 181 21.43 -22.59 -5.65
CA LYS A 181 20.16 -22.41 -6.37
C LYS A 181 18.97 -22.92 -5.57
N VAL A 182 19.09 -24.12 -4.99
CA VAL A 182 18.05 -24.70 -4.13
C VAL A 182 17.84 -23.83 -2.90
N LEU A 183 18.91 -23.44 -2.21
CA LEU A 183 18.84 -22.59 -1.02
C LEU A 183 18.15 -21.26 -1.33
N ALA A 184 18.51 -20.59 -2.43
CA ALA A 184 17.87 -19.35 -2.84
C ALA A 184 16.38 -19.55 -3.17
N SER A 185 16.00 -20.63 -3.88
CA SER A 185 14.60 -20.93 -4.18
C SER A 185 13.77 -21.21 -2.93
N VAL A 186 14.32 -21.96 -1.97
CA VAL A 186 13.65 -22.26 -0.69
C VAL A 186 13.52 -21.00 0.16
N ALA A 187 14.58 -20.19 0.25
CA ALA A 187 14.54 -18.92 0.98
C ALA A 187 13.49 -17.96 0.40
N ALA A 188 13.39 -17.88 -0.94
CA ALA A 188 12.35 -17.09 -1.60
C ALA A 188 10.94 -17.59 -1.29
N LEU A 189 10.72 -18.92 -1.31
CA LEU A 189 9.42 -19.51 -0.96
C LEU A 189 9.02 -19.24 0.50
N ILE A 190 9.96 -19.42 1.43
CA ILE A 190 9.74 -19.12 2.85
C ILE A 190 9.43 -17.63 3.03
N SER A 191 10.16 -16.73 2.36
CA SER A 191 9.90 -15.30 2.44
C SER A 191 8.50 -14.93 1.94
N ILE A 192 8.02 -15.55 0.85
CA ILE A 192 6.66 -15.34 0.34
C ILE A 192 5.62 -15.86 1.35
N PHE A 193 5.85 -17.04 1.93
CA PHE A 193 4.94 -17.61 2.94
C PHE A 193 4.86 -16.74 4.18
N VAL A 194 6.01 -16.31 4.73
CA VAL A 194 6.07 -15.39 5.88
C VAL A 194 5.34 -14.09 5.56
N ALA A 195 5.58 -13.50 4.38
CA ALA A 195 4.89 -12.28 3.97
C ALA A 195 3.36 -12.48 3.88
N MET A 196 2.90 -13.62 3.34
CA MET A 196 1.48 -13.95 3.29
C MET A 196 0.89 -14.22 4.68
N SER A 197 1.60 -14.92 5.57
CA SER A 197 1.14 -15.20 6.94
C SER A 197 1.04 -13.93 7.78
N VAL A 198 2.02 -13.02 7.67
CA VAL A 198 1.97 -11.70 8.34
C VAL A 198 0.81 -10.87 7.79
N ARG A 199 0.57 -10.89 6.48
CA ARG A 199 -0.57 -10.19 5.88
C ARG A 199 -1.90 -10.83 6.28
N HIS A 200 -2.00 -12.15 6.25
CA HIS A 200 -3.21 -12.90 6.56
C HIS A 200 -3.61 -12.73 8.02
N SER A 201 -2.67 -12.86 8.96
CA SER A 201 -2.90 -12.55 10.38
C SER A 201 -3.33 -11.09 10.56
N SER A 202 -2.81 -10.17 9.74
CA SER A 202 -3.26 -8.77 9.74
C SER A 202 -4.67 -8.57 9.18
N THR A 203 -5.18 -9.43 8.29
CA THR A 203 -6.55 -9.37 7.73
C THR A 203 -7.58 -10.19 8.50
N GLU A 204 -7.27 -11.40 8.96
CA GLU A 204 -8.16 -12.24 9.79
C GLU A 204 -8.41 -11.62 11.16
N PHE A 205 -7.47 -10.83 11.66
CA PHE A 205 -7.64 -10.05 12.88
C PHE A 205 -8.91 -9.16 12.85
N TRP A 206 -9.39 -8.78 11.66
CA TRP A 206 -10.54 -7.89 11.45
C TRP A 206 -11.84 -8.58 11.03
N LEU A 207 -11.83 -9.85 10.58
CA LEU A 207 -13.00 -10.53 9.99
C LEU A 207 -13.66 -11.59 10.89
N LEU A 208 -13.12 -11.88 12.07
CA LEU A 208 -13.75 -12.79 13.04
C LEU A 208 -14.87 -12.07 13.83
N PRO A 209 -16.05 -12.70 14.03
CA PRO A 209 -16.98 -12.29 15.07
C PRO A 209 -16.28 -12.54 16.41
N ARG A 210 -15.83 -11.47 17.07
CA ARG A 210 -15.13 -11.57 18.36
C ARG A 210 -16.12 -11.42 19.50
N ASP A 211 -16.37 -12.51 20.21
CA ASP A 211 -16.21 -12.46 21.65
C ASP A 211 -14.73 -12.14 21.92
N TYR A 212 -14.45 -10.89 22.25
CA TYR A 212 -13.09 -10.44 22.54
C TYR A 212 -12.65 -11.09 23.84
N PRO A 213 -11.52 -11.83 23.89
CA PRO A 213 -10.90 -12.13 25.17
C PRO A 213 -10.45 -10.79 25.80
N GLU A 214 -10.82 -10.54 27.05
CA GLU A 214 -10.62 -9.26 27.76
C GLU A 214 -9.18 -8.70 27.64
N PHE A 215 -8.18 -9.57 27.47
CA PHE A 215 -6.78 -9.15 27.33
C PHE A 215 -6.46 -8.39 26.02
N LEU A 216 -7.25 -8.54 24.96
CA LEU A 216 -7.06 -7.83 23.68
C LEU A 216 -7.78 -6.46 23.66
N ILE A 217 -8.74 -6.26 24.57
CA ILE A 217 -9.27 -4.94 24.92
C ILE A 217 -8.21 -4.15 25.71
N ALA A 218 -7.34 -4.85 26.44
CA ALA A 218 -6.34 -4.26 27.33
C ALA A 218 -5.05 -3.71 26.66
N ARG A 219 -4.94 -3.68 25.33
CA ARG A 219 -3.76 -3.11 24.63
C ARG A 219 -3.98 -1.75 23.95
N PHE A 220 -5.10 -1.09 24.23
CA PHE A 220 -5.37 0.29 23.81
C PHE A 220 -5.47 1.26 25.00
N ASN A 221 -5.03 0.83 26.18
CA ASN A 221 -4.97 1.66 27.37
C ASN A 221 -3.58 2.28 27.47
N ASP A 222 -3.51 3.58 27.24
CA ASP A 222 -2.57 4.46 27.95
C ASP A 222 -3.11 5.90 28.03
N MET A 223 -4.19 6.26 27.32
CA MET A 223 -5.01 7.42 27.69
C MET A 223 -6.46 7.01 27.97
N PRO A 224 -6.98 7.29 29.18
CA PRO A 224 -8.37 7.08 29.47
C PRO A 224 -9.17 8.24 28.82
N ILE A 225 -10.17 7.85 28.02
CA ILE A 225 -10.93 8.74 27.14
C ILE A 225 -12.40 8.48 27.35
N GLU A 226 -13.12 9.56 27.65
CA GLU A 226 -14.56 9.56 27.82
C GLU A 226 -15.26 9.88 26.49
N ILE A 227 -16.28 9.10 26.12
CA ILE A 227 -17.12 9.38 24.95
C ILE A 227 -18.53 9.72 25.41
N THR A 228 -18.99 10.93 25.05
CA THR A 228 -20.34 11.40 25.39
C THR A 228 -21.07 11.88 24.14
N GLU A 229 -22.40 11.94 24.22
CA GLU A 229 -23.22 12.64 23.22
C GLU A 229 -22.94 14.14 23.22
N ILE A 230 -23.08 14.79 22.06
CA ILE A 230 -22.94 16.23 21.92
C ILE A 230 -24.07 16.99 22.61
N LYS A 231 -23.75 18.14 23.21
CA LYS A 231 -24.69 19.07 23.82
C LYS A 231 -24.47 20.49 23.29
N GLN A 232 -25.44 21.39 23.48
CA GLN A 232 -25.30 22.79 23.05
C GLN A 232 -24.06 23.48 23.64
N GLY A 233 -23.66 23.11 24.87
CA GLY A 233 -22.46 23.63 25.52
C GLY A 233 -21.16 23.25 24.82
N ASP A 234 -21.17 22.23 23.95
CA ASP A 234 -19.99 21.72 23.24
C ASP A 234 -19.76 22.43 21.89
N ALA A 235 -20.66 23.31 21.46
CA ALA A 235 -20.67 23.86 20.11
C ALA A 235 -19.38 24.63 19.75
N ASP A 236 -18.79 25.35 20.70
CA ASP A 236 -17.54 26.09 20.48
C ASP A 236 -16.37 25.14 20.15
N ASP A 237 -16.22 24.05 20.91
CA ASP A 237 -15.19 23.03 20.68
C ASP A 237 -15.46 22.17 19.45
N ILE A 238 -16.71 21.81 19.19
CA ILE A 238 -17.10 21.10 17.97
C ILE A 238 -16.75 21.95 16.75
N LEU A 239 -17.05 23.25 16.76
CA LEU A 239 -16.71 24.13 15.65
C LEU A 239 -15.19 24.26 15.45
N ARG A 240 -14.40 24.23 16.53
CA ARG A 240 -12.94 24.16 16.45
C ARG A 240 -12.48 22.88 15.75
N LEU A 241 -13.06 21.72 16.09
CA LEU A 241 -12.73 20.44 15.45
C LEU A 241 -13.21 20.38 13.99
N ILE A 242 -14.39 20.94 13.65
CA ILE A 242 -14.86 21.10 12.26
C ILE A 242 -13.84 21.90 11.44
N LYS A 243 -13.36 23.02 11.97
CA LYS A 243 -12.29 23.80 11.31
C LYS A 243 -11.00 22.99 11.17
N GLY A 244 -10.63 22.20 12.17
CA GLY A 244 -9.48 21.29 12.11
C GLY A 244 -9.62 20.22 11.01
N LEU A 245 -10.82 19.69 10.82
CA LEU A 245 -11.13 18.77 9.72
C LEU A 245 -11.07 19.49 8.37
N ALA A 246 -11.68 20.67 8.24
CA ALA A 246 -11.68 21.45 7.01
C ALA A 246 -10.25 21.81 6.54
N VAL A 247 -9.34 22.12 7.47
CA VAL A 247 -7.90 22.30 7.17
C VAL A 247 -7.30 21.00 6.62
N TYR A 248 -7.58 19.86 7.25
CA TYR A 248 -7.10 18.55 6.76
C TYR A 248 -7.66 18.23 5.37
N GLU A 249 -8.92 18.58 5.11
CA GLU A 249 -9.60 18.39 3.83
C GLU A 249 -9.19 19.39 2.74
N LYS A 250 -8.25 20.30 3.04
CA LYS A 250 -7.77 21.36 2.14
C LYS A 250 -8.86 22.38 1.76
N MET A 251 -9.82 22.59 2.65
CA MET A 251 -10.95 23.53 2.49
C MET A 251 -11.12 24.45 3.73
N PRO A 252 -10.07 25.13 4.21
CA PRO A 252 -10.13 25.89 5.47
C PRO A 252 -11.15 27.04 5.47
N ASP A 253 -11.40 27.65 4.30
CA ASP A 253 -12.31 28.78 4.14
C ASP A 253 -13.77 28.37 3.89
N ALA A 254 -14.05 27.07 3.78
CA ALA A 254 -15.40 26.58 3.49
C ALA A 254 -16.33 26.54 4.70
N VAL A 255 -15.81 26.75 5.92
CA VAL A 255 -16.59 26.69 7.16
C VAL A 255 -17.31 28.02 7.39
N GLU A 256 -18.54 28.12 6.88
CA GLU A 256 -19.45 29.26 7.11
C GLU A 256 -20.28 29.12 8.40
N LEU A 257 -20.28 27.93 9.02
CA LEU A 257 -21.09 27.61 10.19
C LEU A 257 -20.66 28.45 11.42
N THR A 258 -21.64 29.01 12.12
CA THR A 258 -21.42 29.77 13.36
C THR A 258 -21.76 28.94 14.59
N VAL A 259 -21.16 29.27 15.74
CA VAL A 259 -21.46 28.62 17.03
C VAL A 259 -22.94 28.73 17.38
N SER A 260 -23.55 29.90 17.16
CA SER A 260 -24.97 30.12 17.45
C SER A 260 -25.87 29.23 16.59
N GLN A 261 -25.55 29.06 15.31
CA GLN A 261 -26.30 28.17 14.43
C GLN A 261 -26.12 26.71 14.88
N LEU A 262 -24.88 26.28 15.17
CA LEU A 262 -24.61 24.92 15.63
C LEU A 262 -25.34 24.58 16.94
N LYS A 263 -25.51 25.54 17.87
CA LYS A 263 -26.31 25.35 19.09
C LYS A 263 -27.78 25.05 18.77
N ILE A 264 -28.35 25.74 17.77
CA ILE A 264 -29.72 25.50 17.29
C ILE A 264 -29.80 24.14 16.59
N ASP A 265 -28.81 23.81 15.77
CA ASP A 265 -28.79 22.54 15.02
C ASP A 265 -28.71 21.32 15.95
N ILE A 266 -27.95 21.42 17.05
CA ILE A 266 -27.89 20.39 18.09
C ILE A 266 -29.23 20.29 18.83
N GLU A 267 -29.85 21.41 19.18
CA GLU A 267 -31.14 21.44 19.90
C GLU A 267 -32.29 20.84 19.10
N THR A 268 -32.37 21.24 17.83
CA THR A 268 -33.39 20.80 16.88
C THR A 268 -33.11 19.39 16.33
N LYS A 269 -31.98 18.78 16.72
CA LYS A 269 -31.49 17.48 16.23
C LYS A 269 -31.29 17.46 14.71
N ALA A 270 -30.98 18.61 14.11
CA ALA A 270 -30.50 18.68 12.74
C ALA A 270 -29.15 17.96 12.60
N VAL A 271 -28.32 18.02 13.65
CA VAL A 271 -27.10 17.23 13.79
C VAL A 271 -27.10 16.45 15.11
N LEU A 272 -26.61 15.22 15.05
CA LEU A 272 -26.37 14.34 16.19
C LEU A 272 -24.88 13.99 16.22
N GLY A 273 -24.36 13.53 17.35
CA GLY A 273 -22.95 13.18 17.40
C GLY A 273 -22.44 12.68 18.73
N TYR A 274 -21.20 12.23 18.69
CA TYR A 274 -20.40 11.81 19.82
C TYR A 274 -19.09 12.58 19.83
N ILE A 275 -18.59 12.88 21.03
CA ILE A 275 -17.32 13.57 21.26
C ILE A 275 -16.45 12.76 22.20
N ALA A 276 -15.15 12.80 21.96
CA ALA A 276 -14.14 12.16 22.78
C ALA A 276 -13.39 13.22 23.58
N ARG A 277 -13.33 13.07 24.91
CA ARG A 277 -12.53 13.91 25.80
C ARG A 277 -11.40 13.12 26.44
N ALA A 278 -10.21 13.71 26.49
CA ALA A 278 -9.10 13.16 27.28
C ALA A 278 -9.38 13.39 28.77
N GLU A 279 -9.25 12.36 29.61
CA GLU A 279 -9.60 12.47 31.04
C GLU A 279 -8.66 13.38 31.84
N GLU A 280 -7.38 13.50 31.44
CA GLU A 280 -6.40 14.30 32.20
C GLU A 280 -6.71 15.81 32.22
N ASN A 281 -7.22 16.34 31.11
CA ASN A 281 -7.43 17.78 30.92
C ASN A 281 -8.86 18.14 30.49
N HIS A 282 -9.75 17.14 30.33
CA HIS A 282 -11.10 17.28 29.77
C HIS A 282 -11.14 17.95 28.39
N GLU A 283 -10.04 17.97 27.65
CA GLU A 283 -9.97 18.54 26.31
C GLU A 283 -10.73 17.67 25.32
N MET A 284 -11.51 18.29 24.43
CA MET A 284 -12.18 17.59 23.34
C MET A 284 -11.18 17.30 22.22
N VAL A 285 -10.87 16.02 22.04
CA VAL A 285 -9.80 15.53 21.15
C VAL A 285 -10.33 14.84 19.89
N GLY A 286 -11.65 14.60 19.81
CA GLY A 286 -12.28 14.03 18.63
C GLY A 286 -13.79 14.18 18.64
N MET A 287 -14.37 14.09 17.46
CA MET A 287 -15.80 14.18 17.22
C MET A 287 -16.24 13.21 16.11
N LEU A 288 -17.49 12.79 16.18
CA LEU A 288 -18.21 12.12 15.12
C LEU A 288 -19.59 12.76 15.02
N LEU A 289 -19.90 13.37 13.88
CA LEU A 289 -21.18 14.03 13.60
C LEU A 289 -21.95 13.24 12.54
N PHE A 290 -23.26 13.12 12.73
CA PHE A 290 -24.13 12.38 11.84
C PHE A 290 -25.56 12.93 11.87
N TYR A 291 -26.36 12.56 10.88
CA TYR A 291 -27.78 12.89 10.80
C TYR A 291 -28.57 11.70 10.26
N LEU A 292 -29.90 11.82 10.26
CA LEU A 292 -30.83 10.72 9.97
C LEU A 292 -31.67 10.95 8.71
N PRO A 293 -31.09 10.79 7.51
CA PRO A 293 -31.86 10.82 6.27
C PRO A 293 -32.74 9.57 6.07
N TYR A 294 -33.56 9.59 5.02
CA TYR A 294 -34.53 8.54 4.73
C TYR A 294 -34.26 7.85 3.39
N SER A 295 -34.34 6.52 3.37
CA SER A 295 -34.33 5.69 2.18
C SER A 295 -35.77 5.26 1.87
N THR A 296 -36.24 5.51 0.66
CA THR A 296 -37.55 5.00 0.22
C THR A 296 -37.61 3.46 0.18
N TRP A 297 -36.45 2.78 0.21
CA TRP A 297 -36.38 1.31 0.20
C TRP A 297 -36.12 0.70 1.57
N GLN A 298 -35.41 1.41 2.45
CA GLN A 298 -34.91 0.85 3.72
C GLN A 298 -35.41 1.57 4.97
N GLY A 299 -36.13 2.68 4.81
CA GLY A 299 -36.54 3.55 5.91
C GLY A 299 -35.42 4.51 6.35
N GLN A 300 -35.51 4.97 7.59
CA GLN A 300 -34.49 5.85 8.18
C GLN A 300 -33.12 5.17 8.19
N TYR A 301 -32.09 5.92 7.82
CA TYR A 301 -30.71 5.48 7.87
C TYR A 301 -29.81 6.55 8.48
N VAL A 302 -28.56 6.21 8.77
CA VAL A 302 -27.57 7.17 9.28
C VAL A 302 -26.67 7.61 8.13
N HIS A 303 -26.49 8.92 7.99
CA HIS A 303 -25.37 9.50 7.25
C HIS A 303 -24.39 10.09 8.25
N MET A 304 -23.17 9.54 8.32
CA MET A 304 -22.07 10.13 9.06
C MET A 304 -21.48 11.24 8.20
N GLU A 305 -21.58 12.47 8.68
CA GLU A 305 -21.07 13.65 8.00
C GLU A 305 -19.57 13.75 8.25
N ASP A 306 -19.17 13.86 9.52
CA ASP A 306 -17.78 14.09 9.90
C ASP A 306 -17.29 13.06 10.93
N LEU A 307 -16.06 12.60 10.73
CA LEU A 307 -15.28 11.89 11.75
C LEU A 307 -13.89 12.51 11.82
N TYR A 308 -13.57 13.10 12.97
CA TYR A 308 -12.28 13.75 13.16
C TYR A 308 -11.70 13.44 14.53
N VAL A 309 -10.39 13.20 14.54
CA VAL A 309 -9.57 13.11 15.75
C VAL A 309 -8.40 14.05 15.54
N ASP A 310 -8.14 14.89 16.54
CA ASP A 310 -7.00 15.81 16.55
C ASP A 310 -5.71 15.01 16.27
N PRO A 311 -4.85 15.47 15.35
CA PRO A 311 -3.64 14.77 14.94
C PRO A 311 -2.79 14.25 16.12
N LYS A 312 -2.69 15.00 17.22
CA LYS A 312 -1.91 14.61 18.41
C LYS A 312 -2.44 13.38 19.12
N TYR A 313 -3.72 13.07 18.93
CA TYR A 313 -4.46 12.01 19.61
C TYR A 313 -4.85 10.86 18.67
N ARG A 314 -4.36 10.86 17.42
CA ARG A 314 -4.61 9.80 16.44
C ARG A 314 -3.90 8.50 16.83
N GLN A 315 -4.36 7.40 16.25
CA GLN A 315 -3.84 6.04 16.47
C GLN A 315 -4.00 5.47 17.90
N LEU A 316 -4.52 6.25 18.84
CA LEU A 316 -4.90 5.80 20.19
C LEU A 316 -6.26 5.08 20.25
N GLY A 317 -6.77 4.63 19.09
CA GLY A 317 -8.06 3.95 18.99
C GLY A 317 -9.31 4.84 19.12
N ILE A 318 -9.17 6.16 19.28
CA ILE A 318 -10.29 7.11 19.49
C ILE A 318 -11.33 7.03 18.36
N GLY A 319 -10.87 7.16 17.10
CA GLY A 319 -11.77 7.12 15.95
C GLY A 319 -12.54 5.79 15.85
N LYS A 320 -11.91 4.68 16.25
CA LYS A 320 -12.57 3.36 16.32
C LYS A 320 -13.63 3.32 17.42
N LYS A 321 -13.36 3.91 18.60
CA LYS A 321 -14.33 4.00 19.69
C LYS A 321 -15.54 4.89 19.31
N LEU A 322 -15.30 6.02 18.65
CA LEU A 322 -16.35 6.89 18.11
C LEU A 322 -17.22 6.14 17.08
N TRP A 323 -16.60 5.44 16.14
CA TRP A 323 -17.33 4.60 15.18
C TRP A 323 -18.14 3.51 15.89
N ALA A 324 -17.55 2.81 16.87
CA ALA A 324 -18.27 1.79 17.63
C ALA A 324 -19.54 2.35 18.30
N LYS A 325 -19.50 3.59 18.81
CA LYS A 325 -20.66 4.28 19.37
C LYS A 325 -21.74 4.59 18.32
N LEU A 326 -21.35 5.00 17.12
CA LEU A 326 -22.31 5.18 16.02
C LEU A 326 -22.94 3.85 15.57
N ALA A 327 -22.15 2.77 15.52
CA ALA A 327 -22.64 1.44 15.19
C ALA A 327 -23.60 0.90 16.26
N GLU A 328 -23.29 1.11 17.55
CA GLU A 328 -24.18 0.81 18.68
C GLU A 328 -25.50 1.60 18.56
N TYR A 329 -25.43 2.90 18.25
CA TYR A 329 -26.61 3.73 18.02
C TYR A 329 -27.54 3.16 16.94
N ALA A 330 -26.96 2.75 15.80
CA ALA A 330 -27.69 2.19 14.66
C ALA A 330 -28.28 0.81 14.99
N ALA A 331 -27.50 -0.07 15.62
CA ALA A 331 -27.93 -1.41 16.00
C ALA A 331 -29.11 -1.38 16.99
N ASN A 332 -29.01 -0.56 18.03
CA ASN A 332 -30.07 -0.42 19.05
C ASN A 332 -31.39 0.13 18.50
N ARG A 333 -31.35 0.79 17.33
CA ARG A 333 -32.53 1.35 16.65
C ARG A 333 -32.97 0.55 15.43
N ASN A 334 -32.36 -0.61 15.18
CA ASN A 334 -32.63 -1.44 14.00
C ASN A 334 -32.46 -0.67 12.68
N ILE A 335 -31.50 0.27 12.64
CA ILE A 335 -31.17 1.03 11.44
C ILE A 335 -30.37 0.13 10.50
N LYS A 336 -30.88 -0.03 9.28
CA LYS A 336 -30.36 -0.99 8.30
C LYS A 336 -29.15 -0.52 7.53
N ARG A 337 -28.85 0.79 7.54
CA ARG A 337 -27.83 1.41 6.70
C ARG A 337 -27.07 2.51 7.45
N LEU A 338 -25.75 2.42 7.32
CA LEU A 338 -24.78 3.47 7.66
C LEU A 338 -24.09 3.88 6.37
N GLN A 339 -24.01 5.17 6.10
CA GLN A 339 -23.39 5.72 4.91
C GLN A 339 -22.58 6.96 5.26
N TRP A 340 -21.53 7.23 4.49
CA TRP A 340 -20.69 8.40 4.61
C TRP A 340 -20.00 8.68 3.29
N ASN A 341 -19.42 9.88 3.16
CA ASN A 341 -18.56 10.25 2.04
C ASN A 341 -17.09 10.23 2.48
N VAL A 342 -16.20 10.03 1.51
CA VAL A 342 -14.76 10.17 1.72
C VAL A 342 -14.16 10.80 0.46
N LEU A 343 -13.27 11.76 0.64
CA LEU A 343 -12.54 12.37 -0.47
C LEU A 343 -11.63 11.33 -1.14
N ASP A 344 -11.59 11.34 -2.47
CA ASP A 344 -10.88 10.36 -3.30
C ASP A 344 -9.38 10.29 -3.02
N TRP A 345 -8.78 11.42 -2.63
CA TRP A 345 -7.38 11.53 -2.25
C TRP A 345 -7.10 11.09 -0.81
N ASN A 346 -8.12 10.96 0.04
CA ASN A 346 -7.97 10.65 1.47
C ASN A 346 -7.74 9.15 1.70
N GLN A 347 -6.63 8.65 1.15
CA GLN A 347 -6.25 7.25 1.24
C GLN A 347 -6.13 6.69 2.67
N PRO A 348 -5.71 7.46 3.70
CA PRO A 348 -5.75 6.98 5.08
C PRO A 348 -7.16 6.60 5.54
N ALA A 349 -8.16 7.45 5.26
CA ALA A 349 -9.55 7.17 5.60
C ALA A 349 -10.13 6.04 4.74
N ILE A 350 -9.87 6.04 3.42
CA ILE A 350 -10.27 4.95 2.52
C ILE A 350 -9.71 3.61 3.00
N SER A 351 -8.42 3.54 3.33
CA SER A 351 -7.77 2.33 3.83
C SER A 351 -8.30 1.86 5.19
N PHE A 352 -8.81 2.79 6.01
CA PHE A 352 -9.51 2.45 7.25
C PHE A 352 -10.90 1.87 6.94
N TYR A 353 -11.67 2.49 6.03
CA TYR A 353 -13.00 2.03 5.64
C TYR A 353 -12.98 0.71 4.88
N GLU A 354 -12.01 0.48 4.00
CA GLU A 354 -11.85 -0.78 3.25
C GLU A 354 -11.56 -1.99 4.15
N LYS A 355 -11.17 -1.76 5.42
CA LYS A 355 -11.06 -2.81 6.45
C LYS A 355 -12.39 -3.12 7.13
N LEU A 356 -13.38 -2.25 7.01
CA LEU A 356 -14.74 -2.48 7.50
C LEU A 356 -15.53 -3.28 6.45
N PRO A 357 -16.58 -4.03 6.85
CA PRO A 357 -17.46 -4.73 5.92
C PRO A 357 -18.41 -3.74 5.19
N CYS A 358 -17.84 -2.75 4.51
CA CYS A 358 -18.53 -1.74 3.73
C CYS A 358 -18.21 -1.88 2.24
N ARG A 359 -18.95 -1.15 1.40
CA ARG A 359 -18.80 -1.17 -0.05
C ARG A 359 -18.77 0.25 -0.60
N CYS A 360 -17.99 0.48 -1.65
CA CYS A 360 -17.88 1.79 -2.29
C CYS A 360 -18.99 1.95 -3.35
N LEU A 361 -20.10 2.58 -2.98
CA LEU A 361 -21.28 2.72 -3.85
C LEU A 361 -20.99 3.49 -5.15
N THR A 362 -20.08 4.47 -5.13
CA THR A 362 -19.69 5.18 -6.36
C THR A 362 -19.07 4.22 -7.40
N LYS A 363 -18.29 3.22 -6.95
CA LYS A 363 -17.69 2.22 -7.84
C LYS A 363 -18.68 1.13 -8.26
N GLU A 364 -19.58 0.73 -7.35
CA GLU A 364 -20.51 -0.39 -7.59
C GLU A 364 -21.77 0.02 -8.34
N GLU A 365 -22.37 1.15 -7.98
CA GLU A 365 -23.69 1.59 -8.44
C GLU A 365 -23.63 2.86 -9.31
N GLY A 366 -22.51 3.59 -9.30
CA GLY A 366 -22.32 4.75 -10.17
C GLY A 366 -23.07 6.02 -9.72
N TRP A 367 -23.41 6.14 -8.43
CA TRP A 367 -24.05 7.35 -7.90
C TRP A 367 -23.13 8.57 -8.00
N LEU A 368 -23.68 9.67 -8.51
CA LEU A 368 -23.02 10.98 -8.58
C LEU A 368 -23.64 11.94 -7.55
N LEU A 369 -22.78 12.68 -6.85
CA LEU A 369 -23.20 13.71 -5.91
C LEU A 369 -23.33 15.05 -6.63
N TYR A 370 -24.55 15.59 -6.69
CA TYR A 370 -24.84 16.94 -7.20
C TYR A 370 -25.23 17.86 -6.03
N ARG A 371 -24.81 19.12 -6.10
CA ARG A 371 -25.10 20.17 -5.10
C ARG A 371 -25.50 21.46 -5.81
N MET A 372 -26.50 22.15 -5.26
CA MET A 372 -26.94 23.47 -5.73
C MET A 372 -26.60 24.53 -4.68
N GLY A 373 -26.06 25.67 -5.11
CA GLY A 373 -25.70 26.78 -4.23
C GLY A 373 -26.90 27.67 -3.86
N PRO A 374 -26.75 28.57 -2.88
CA PRO A 374 -27.86 29.39 -2.35
C PRO A 374 -28.51 30.29 -3.41
N ASP A 375 -27.74 30.87 -4.34
CA ASP A 375 -28.29 31.74 -5.38
C ASP A 375 -29.05 30.96 -6.45
N ASP A 376 -28.53 29.79 -6.85
CA ASP A 376 -29.21 28.90 -7.78
C ASP A 376 -30.51 28.33 -7.19
N ILE A 377 -30.52 28.03 -5.88
CA ILE A 377 -31.75 27.62 -5.15
C ILE A 377 -32.80 28.73 -5.24
N LYS A 378 -32.41 30.00 -4.99
CA LYS A 378 -33.33 31.15 -5.10
C LYS A 378 -33.84 31.35 -6.53
N ILE A 379 -33.01 31.11 -7.54
CA ILE A 379 -33.41 31.20 -8.95
C ILE A 379 -34.44 30.11 -9.25
N LEU A 380 -34.16 28.86 -8.89
CA LEU A 380 -35.07 27.74 -9.16
C LEU A 380 -36.40 27.89 -8.42
N ALA A 381 -36.38 28.39 -7.18
CA ALA A 381 -37.58 28.63 -6.37
C ALA A 381 -38.58 29.59 -7.04
N LYS A 382 -38.14 30.47 -7.94
CA LYS A 382 -39.04 31.38 -8.69
C LYS A 382 -39.93 30.66 -9.70
N HIS A 383 -39.68 29.38 -9.98
CA HIS A 383 -40.48 28.53 -10.86
C HIS A 383 -41.44 27.61 -10.07
N ALA A 384 -41.59 27.80 -8.77
CA ALA A 384 -42.49 26.98 -7.94
C ALA A 384 -43.98 27.32 -8.14
N ASP A 385 -44.27 28.52 -8.66
CA ASP A 385 -45.57 29.00 -9.11
C ASP A 385 -45.71 28.83 -10.63
#